data_AF-A0A842LP11-F1
#
_entry.id   AF-A0A842LP11-F1
#
_cell.length_a   1.000
_cell.length_b   1.000
_cell.length_c   1.000
_cell.angle_alpha   90.00
_cell.angle_beta   90.00
_cell.angle_gamma   90.00
#
_symmetry.space_group_name_H-M   'P 1'
#
loop_
_entity.id
_entity.type
_entity.pdbx_description
1 polymer ?
#
loop_
_entity_poly.entity_id
_entity_poly.type
_entity_poly.pdbx_seq_one_letter_code
_entity_poly.pdbx_strand_id
1 'polypeptide(L)'
;TGAELLREDGLRALKEKLIPLSFLITPNIPEAEILSGVKIRNSEDMKNSARAISEELGARAVLIKGGHLGGDATDLLYFNETFRFFNSPRVSGCSHGTGCTLSAGITALLAKGFELEEAVRRAKEFTRISILHGSLVGSGNCPVNPLSWLEIPAERWKIFEEILNHEEFLRGKFSEYFSVVSRLPGFFSDDFLELRFSERGVSISLNSEIARKVLSRSTSSFAVIMKPEEISEESEKKFERFSEIQFFNSFDEL
;
A
#
# COMPACT_ATOMS: atom_id res chain seq x y z
N THR A 1 -7.89 -25.34 -4.09
CA THR A 1 -7.48 -26.69 -4.52
C THR A 1 -6.25 -27.09 -3.72
N GLY A 2 -6.37 -28.09 -2.85
CA GLY A 2 -5.30 -28.58 -1.96
C GLY A 2 -4.42 -29.62 -2.63
N ALA A 3 -3.81 -29.26 -3.77
CA ALA A 3 -2.76 -30.10 -4.35
C ALA A 3 -1.51 -29.98 -3.48
N GLU A 4 -0.86 -31.11 -3.15
CA GLU A 4 0.50 -31.08 -2.61
C GLU A 4 1.38 -30.29 -3.58
N LEU A 5 1.81 -29.11 -3.13
CA LEU A 5 2.55 -28.14 -3.95
C LEU A 5 3.88 -28.70 -4.48
N LEU A 6 4.44 -29.70 -3.79
CA LEU A 6 5.72 -30.32 -4.10
C LEU A 6 5.65 -31.81 -3.81
N ARG A 7 6.17 -32.62 -4.73
CA ARG A 7 6.51 -34.03 -4.48
C ARG A 7 7.54 -34.12 -3.36
N GLU A 8 7.63 -35.27 -2.68
CA GLU A 8 8.56 -35.49 -1.55
C GLU A 8 10.03 -35.17 -1.90
N ASP A 9 10.48 -35.50 -3.11
CA ASP A 9 11.82 -35.18 -3.61
C ASP A 9 12.04 -33.67 -3.71
N GLY A 10 11.02 -32.93 -4.15
CA GLY A 10 11.03 -31.47 -4.23
C GLY A 10 11.07 -30.82 -2.85
N LEU A 11 10.30 -31.33 -1.89
CA LEU A 11 10.32 -30.82 -0.51
C LEU A 11 11.68 -31.06 0.16
N ARG A 12 12.28 -32.24 -0.06
CA ARG A 12 13.61 -32.55 0.46
C ARG A 12 14.67 -31.61 -0.13
N ALA A 13 14.65 -31.41 -1.46
CA ALA A 13 15.57 -30.48 -2.10
C ALA A 13 15.40 -29.03 -1.61
N LEU A 14 14.15 -28.60 -1.38
CA LEU A 14 13.87 -27.29 -0.80
C LEU A 14 14.52 -27.14 0.60
N LYS A 15 14.26 -28.10 1.51
CA LYS A 15 14.79 -28.08 2.88
C LYS A 15 16.32 -28.18 2.93
N GLU A 16 16.92 -29.07 2.15
CA GLU A 16 18.36 -29.37 2.24
C GLU A 16 19.23 -28.43 1.40
N LYS A 17 18.71 -27.86 0.31
CA LYS A 17 19.55 -27.12 -0.67
C LYS A 17 19.19 -25.65 -0.82
N LEU A 18 17.91 -25.29 -0.73
CA LEU A 18 17.46 -23.92 -1.02
C LEU A 18 17.29 -23.08 0.24
N ILE A 19 16.61 -23.60 1.26
CA ILE A 19 16.35 -22.84 2.50
C ILE A 19 17.66 -22.41 3.20
N PRO A 20 18.71 -23.25 3.31
CA PRO A 20 19.98 -22.83 3.92
C PRO A 20 20.70 -21.68 3.20
N LEU A 21 20.37 -21.43 1.92
CA LEU A 21 20.96 -20.34 1.12
C LEU A 21 20.06 -19.10 1.07
N SER A 22 18.86 -19.18 1.61
CA SER A 22 17.86 -18.13 1.50
C SER A 22 18.08 -17.01 2.52
N PHE A 23 18.07 -15.76 2.05
CA PHE A 23 18.02 -14.60 2.94
C PHE A 23 16.67 -14.52 3.67
N LEU A 24 15.58 -14.71 2.93
CA LEU A 24 14.21 -14.68 3.42
C LEU A 24 13.41 -15.79 2.75
N ILE A 25 12.61 -16.51 3.52
CA ILE A 25 11.52 -17.34 3.00
C ILE A 25 10.17 -16.76 3.43
N THR A 26 9.13 -17.00 2.62
CA THR A 26 7.80 -16.41 2.84
C THR A 26 6.67 -17.45 2.87
N PRO A 27 6.73 -18.50 3.73
CA PRO A 27 5.71 -19.54 3.77
C PRO A 27 4.34 -18.99 4.22
N ASN A 28 3.24 -19.53 3.70
CA ASN A 28 1.94 -19.41 4.38
C ASN A 28 1.86 -20.38 5.57
N ILE A 29 0.78 -20.32 6.35
CA ILE A 29 0.60 -21.21 7.51
C ILE A 29 0.73 -22.69 7.14
N PRO A 30 -0.02 -23.27 6.17
CA PRO A 30 0.15 -24.67 5.80
C PRO A 30 1.59 -25.04 5.40
N GLU A 31 2.26 -24.19 4.63
CA GLU A 31 3.67 -24.38 4.24
C GLU A 31 4.59 -24.34 5.46
N ALA A 32 4.38 -23.41 6.39
CA ALA A 32 5.18 -23.29 7.60
C ALA A 32 5.02 -24.51 8.51
N GLU A 33 3.80 -25.05 8.65
CA GLU A 33 3.56 -26.29 9.40
C GLU A 33 4.30 -27.49 8.80
N ILE A 34 4.36 -27.59 7.47
CA ILE A 34 5.08 -28.65 6.75
C ILE A 34 6.61 -28.49 6.91
N LEU A 35 7.09 -27.25 6.85
CA LEU A 35 8.50 -26.95 6.99
C LEU A 35 9.00 -27.22 8.40
N SER A 36 8.29 -26.71 9.41
CA SER A 36 8.71 -26.74 10.82
C SER A 36 8.25 -27.98 11.59
N GLY A 37 7.27 -28.74 11.09
CA GLY A 37 6.63 -29.82 11.85
C GLY A 37 5.77 -29.34 13.04
N VAL A 38 5.57 -28.03 13.19
CA VAL A 38 4.79 -27.42 14.28
C VAL A 38 3.41 -27.08 13.75
N LYS A 39 2.35 -27.48 14.45
CA LYS A 39 0.98 -27.04 14.13
C LYS A 39 0.71 -25.65 14.65
N ILE A 40 0.20 -24.76 13.80
CA ILE A 40 0.00 -23.35 14.09
C ILE A 40 -1.48 -23.10 14.38
N ARG A 41 -1.82 -22.93 15.65
CA ARG A 41 -3.19 -22.61 16.10
C ARG A 41 -3.32 -21.19 16.66
N ASN A 42 -2.21 -20.58 17.04
CA ASN A 42 -2.14 -19.25 17.61
C ASN A 42 -0.81 -18.55 17.24
N SER A 43 -0.65 -17.31 17.69
CA SER A 43 0.54 -16.50 17.42
C SER A 43 1.83 -17.04 18.05
N GLU A 44 1.75 -17.75 19.17
CA GLU A 44 2.91 -18.36 19.81
C GLU A 44 3.41 -19.58 19.03
N ASP A 45 2.49 -20.42 18.54
CA ASP A 45 2.84 -21.51 17.63
C ASP A 45 3.48 -20.98 16.34
N MET A 46 3.00 -19.83 15.84
CA MET A 46 3.58 -19.16 14.67
C MET A 46 5.03 -18.72 14.92
N LYS A 47 5.34 -18.18 16.11
CA LYS A 47 6.72 -17.86 16.50
C LYS A 47 7.59 -19.11 16.61
N ASN A 48 7.08 -20.17 17.23
CA ASN A 48 7.78 -21.43 17.37
C ASN A 48 8.09 -22.05 16.00
N SER A 49 7.13 -22.03 15.07
CA SER A 49 7.32 -22.47 13.70
C SER A 49 8.38 -21.63 12.97
N ALA A 50 8.32 -20.30 13.07
CA ALA A 50 9.28 -19.41 12.40
C ALA A 50 10.72 -19.63 12.92
N ARG A 51 10.87 -19.76 14.24
CA ARG A 51 12.15 -20.07 14.88
C ARG A 51 12.68 -21.43 14.42
N ALA A 52 11.87 -22.48 14.49
CA ALA A 52 12.27 -23.83 14.08
C ALA A 52 12.72 -23.86 12.61
N ILE A 53 12.03 -23.16 11.71
CA ILE A 53 12.46 -23.09 10.31
C ILE A 53 13.82 -22.39 10.16
N SER A 54 14.06 -21.30 10.90
CA SER A 54 15.33 -20.60 10.83
C SER A 54 16.48 -21.43 11.41
N GLU A 55 16.28 -22.02 12.59
CA GLU A 55 17.31 -22.76 13.31
C GLU A 55 17.58 -24.15 12.72
N GLU A 56 16.55 -24.90 12.34
CA GLU A 56 16.68 -26.28 11.87
C GLU A 56 16.96 -26.36 10.36
N LEU A 57 16.40 -25.43 9.56
CA LEU A 57 16.55 -25.43 8.10
C LEU A 57 17.52 -24.37 7.59
N GLY A 58 18.04 -23.50 8.45
CA GLY A 58 19.07 -22.52 8.11
C GLY A 58 18.60 -21.27 7.35
N ALA A 59 17.29 -20.97 7.38
CA ALA A 59 16.79 -19.71 6.80
C ALA A 59 17.29 -18.51 7.62
N ARG A 60 17.87 -17.49 6.98
CA ARG A 60 18.32 -16.29 7.71
C ARG A 60 17.16 -15.44 8.25
N ALA A 61 16.06 -15.40 7.52
CA ALA A 61 14.82 -14.74 7.93
C ALA A 61 13.60 -15.55 7.47
N VAL A 62 12.52 -15.50 8.25
CA VAL A 62 11.28 -16.22 7.96
C VAL A 62 10.10 -15.28 8.12
N LEU A 63 9.32 -15.08 7.04
CA LEU A 63 8.06 -14.33 7.05
C LEU A 63 6.88 -15.30 6.88
N ILE A 64 6.24 -15.69 7.98
CA ILE A 64 5.04 -16.52 7.92
C ILE A 64 3.84 -15.62 7.61
N LYS A 65 3.12 -15.91 6.52
CA LYS A 65 1.91 -15.18 6.12
C LYS A 65 0.69 -15.72 6.86
N GLY A 66 0.05 -14.90 7.69
CA GLY A 66 -0.97 -15.37 8.63
C GLY A 66 -2.41 -15.19 8.20
N GLY A 67 -2.69 -14.84 6.93
CA GLY A 67 -4.06 -14.67 6.41
C GLY A 67 -5.03 -15.87 6.57
N HIS A 68 -4.59 -17.00 7.15
CA HIS A 68 -5.38 -18.19 7.43
C HIS A 68 -5.81 -18.37 8.90
N LEU A 69 -5.30 -17.58 9.86
CA LEU A 69 -5.66 -17.73 11.30
C LEU A 69 -7.02 -17.13 11.69
N GLY A 70 -7.76 -16.54 10.74
CA GLY A 70 -9.00 -15.81 11.02
C GLY A 70 -8.74 -14.39 11.53
N GLY A 71 -9.66 -13.46 11.27
CA GLY A 71 -9.49 -12.03 11.57
C GLY A 71 -8.60 -11.30 10.55
N ASP A 72 -7.81 -10.34 11.04
CA ASP A 72 -6.90 -9.52 10.23
C ASP A 72 -5.78 -10.36 9.60
N ALA A 73 -5.23 -9.88 8.48
CA ALA A 73 -4.10 -10.53 7.83
C ALA A 73 -2.80 -10.17 8.58
N THR A 74 -2.50 -10.90 9.65
CA THR A 74 -1.28 -10.71 10.44
C THR A 74 -0.14 -11.59 9.93
N ASP A 75 0.95 -10.99 9.45
CA ASP A 75 2.16 -11.72 9.09
C ASP A 75 3.19 -11.63 10.22
N LEU A 76 4.04 -12.65 10.38
CA LEU A 76 5.10 -12.69 11.39
C LEU A 76 6.45 -12.83 10.71
N LEU A 77 7.33 -11.86 10.94
CA LEU A 77 8.75 -11.93 10.58
C LEU A 77 9.57 -12.38 11.78
N TYR A 78 10.44 -13.37 11.58
CA TYR A 78 11.53 -13.73 12.46
C TYR A 78 12.87 -13.41 11.78
N PHE A 79 13.67 -12.56 12.42
CA PHE A 79 14.98 -12.13 11.92
C PHE A 79 15.85 -11.64 13.08
N ASN A 80 17.14 -12.01 13.10
CA ASN A 80 18.10 -11.64 14.15
C ASN A 80 17.56 -11.90 15.58
N GLU A 81 16.99 -13.09 15.82
CA GLU A 81 16.39 -13.49 17.11
C GLU A 81 15.18 -12.64 17.56
N THR A 82 14.69 -11.74 16.71
CA THR A 82 13.54 -10.88 17.01
C THR A 82 12.31 -11.27 16.19
N PHE A 83 11.14 -10.99 16.77
CA PHE A 83 9.84 -11.20 16.15
C PHE A 83 9.15 -9.87 15.86
N ARG A 84 8.58 -9.74 14.67
CA ARG A 84 7.81 -8.55 14.24
C ARG A 84 6.51 -8.97 13.59
N PHE A 85 5.41 -8.42 14.09
CA PHE A 85 4.09 -8.62 13.49
C PHE A 85 3.76 -7.48 12.53
N PHE A 86 3.23 -7.84 11.37
CA PHE A 86 2.72 -6.91 10.38
C PHE A 86 1.22 -7.12 10.24
N ASN A 87 0.44 -6.20 10.79
CA ASN A 87 -1.02 -6.25 10.73
C ASN A 87 -1.51 -5.44 9.53
N SER A 88 -2.50 -5.98 8.81
CA SER A 88 -3.26 -5.24 7.81
C SER A 88 -4.69 -5.73 7.79
N PRO A 89 -5.68 -4.85 7.52
CA PRO A 89 -7.05 -5.25 7.31
C PRO A 89 -7.11 -6.34 6.22
N ARG A 90 -7.89 -7.38 6.48
CA ARG A 90 -8.14 -8.39 5.46
C ARG A 90 -9.02 -7.77 4.37
N VAL A 91 -8.51 -7.76 3.14
CA VAL A 91 -9.25 -7.30 1.97
C VAL A 91 -9.84 -8.48 1.21
N SER A 92 -11.08 -8.34 0.74
CA SER A 92 -11.67 -9.25 -0.24
C SER A 92 -11.22 -8.82 -1.65
N GLY A 93 -11.05 -9.79 -2.55
CA GLY A 93 -10.61 -9.52 -3.91
C GLY A 93 -9.92 -10.72 -4.54
N CYS A 94 -9.11 -10.43 -5.56
CA CYS A 94 -8.35 -11.43 -6.28
C CYS A 94 -7.20 -11.98 -5.43
N SER A 95 -7.02 -13.30 -5.43
CA SER A 95 -6.06 -13.97 -4.54
C SER A 95 -4.95 -14.70 -5.28
N HIS A 96 -5.12 -14.94 -6.59
CA HIS A 96 -4.11 -15.60 -7.39
C HIS A 96 -2.91 -14.65 -7.60
N GLY A 97 -1.71 -15.12 -7.27
CA GLY A 97 -0.48 -14.33 -7.37
C GLY A 97 -0.15 -13.45 -6.16
N THR A 98 -0.94 -13.47 -5.09
CA THR A 98 -0.66 -12.72 -3.85
C THR A 98 0.72 -13.03 -3.26
N GLY A 99 1.05 -14.32 -3.13
CA GLY A 99 2.35 -14.76 -2.63
C GLY A 99 3.52 -14.29 -3.49
N CYS A 100 3.41 -14.42 -4.82
CA CYS A 100 4.43 -13.98 -5.77
C CYS A 100 4.61 -12.46 -5.77
N THR A 101 3.50 -11.73 -5.66
CA THR A 101 3.50 -10.26 -5.60
C THR A 101 4.20 -9.77 -4.34
N LEU A 102 3.93 -10.41 -3.20
CA LEU A 102 4.59 -10.09 -1.93
C LEU A 102 6.10 -10.37 -2.00
N SER A 103 6.50 -11.58 -2.41
CA SER A 103 7.93 -11.95 -2.45
C SER A 103 8.72 -11.14 -3.48
N ALA A 104 8.13 -10.86 -4.65
CA ALA A 104 8.73 -9.99 -5.65
C ALA A 104 8.86 -8.54 -5.14
N GLY A 105 7.83 -8.02 -4.47
CA GLY A 105 7.85 -6.68 -3.86
C GLY A 105 8.94 -6.54 -2.82
N ILE A 106 9.06 -7.51 -1.90
CA ILE A 106 10.13 -7.53 -0.89
C ILE A 106 11.50 -7.57 -1.56
N THR A 107 11.69 -8.47 -2.53
CA THR A 107 12.95 -8.62 -3.26
C THR A 107 13.36 -7.31 -3.94
N ALA A 108 12.43 -6.64 -4.61
CA ALA A 108 12.68 -5.37 -5.28
C ALA A 108 13.04 -4.24 -4.30
N LEU A 109 12.42 -4.21 -3.11
CA LEU A 109 12.71 -3.22 -2.08
C LEU A 109 14.06 -3.46 -1.40
N LEU A 110 14.40 -4.72 -1.11
CA LEU A 110 15.73 -5.08 -0.63
C LEU A 110 16.82 -4.69 -1.64
N ALA A 111 16.59 -4.96 -2.94
CA ALA A 111 17.51 -4.58 -4.01
C ALA A 111 17.68 -3.04 -4.14
N LYS A 112 16.68 -2.25 -3.71
CA LYS A 112 16.75 -0.79 -3.63
C LYS A 112 17.43 -0.27 -2.36
N GLY A 113 17.90 -1.15 -1.47
CA GLY A 113 18.60 -0.78 -0.24
C GLY A 113 17.69 -0.49 0.95
N PHE A 114 16.40 -0.89 0.89
CA PHE A 114 15.54 -0.80 2.07
C PHE A 114 15.88 -1.91 3.08
N GLU A 115 15.78 -1.58 4.36
CA GLU A 115 15.86 -2.55 5.45
C GLU A 115 14.71 -3.57 5.37
N LEU A 116 14.95 -4.79 5.87
CA LEU A 116 14.03 -5.91 5.71
C LEU A 116 12.62 -5.63 6.28
N GLU A 117 12.52 -5.09 7.50
CA GLU A 117 11.22 -4.77 8.11
C GLU A 117 10.43 -3.77 7.26
N GLU A 118 11.11 -2.75 6.73
CA GLU A 118 10.49 -1.73 5.88
C GLU A 118 10.12 -2.30 4.50
N ALA A 119 10.94 -3.18 3.94
CA ALA A 119 10.65 -3.89 2.70
C ALA A 119 9.39 -4.76 2.83
N VAL A 120 9.25 -5.50 3.94
CA VAL A 120 8.06 -6.30 4.25
C VAL A 120 6.83 -5.42 4.39
N ARG A 121 6.92 -4.34 5.18
CA ARG A 121 5.80 -3.41 5.40
C ARG A 121 5.27 -2.83 4.08
N ARG A 122 6.17 -2.32 3.24
CA ARG A 122 5.80 -1.74 1.94
C ARG A 122 5.27 -2.78 0.96
N ALA A 123 5.90 -3.96 0.89
CA ALA A 123 5.45 -5.02 -0.01
C ALA A 123 4.08 -5.58 0.39
N LYS A 124 3.76 -5.61 1.68
CA LYS A 124 2.44 -6.00 2.19
C LYS A 124 1.37 -5.01 1.72
N GLU A 125 1.64 -3.72 1.80
CA GLU A 125 0.74 -2.68 1.28
C GLU A 125 0.60 -2.76 -0.25
N PHE A 126 1.71 -2.94 -0.97
CA PHE A 126 1.72 -3.18 -2.42
C PHE A 126 0.84 -4.38 -2.81
N THR A 127 0.94 -5.48 -2.06
CA THR A 127 0.14 -6.68 -2.29
C THR A 127 -1.34 -6.40 -1.98
N ARG A 128 -1.65 -5.66 -0.92
CA ARG A 128 -3.02 -5.29 -0.56
C ARG A 128 -3.71 -4.49 -1.66
N ILE A 129 -3.04 -3.48 -2.21
CA ILE A 129 -3.56 -2.70 -3.35
C ILE A 129 -3.73 -3.59 -4.57
N SER A 130 -2.78 -4.48 -4.83
CA SER A 130 -2.86 -5.43 -5.95
C SER A 130 -4.06 -6.39 -5.84
N ILE A 131 -4.45 -6.78 -4.62
CA ILE A 131 -5.65 -7.61 -4.38
C ILE A 131 -6.92 -6.83 -4.69
N LEU A 132 -7.01 -5.58 -4.20
CA LEU A 132 -8.18 -4.72 -4.36
C LEU A 132 -8.46 -4.39 -5.83
N HIS A 133 -7.41 -4.22 -6.62
CA HIS A 133 -7.50 -3.83 -8.03
C HIS A 133 -7.24 -4.99 -9.00
N GLY A 134 -7.37 -6.23 -8.53
CA GLY A 134 -7.18 -7.42 -9.34
C GLY A 134 -8.10 -7.48 -10.56
N SER A 135 -7.67 -8.21 -11.58
CA SER A 135 -8.39 -8.27 -12.86
C SER A 135 -9.35 -9.45 -12.86
N LEU A 136 -10.65 -9.18 -13.07
CA LEU A 136 -11.70 -10.21 -13.15
C LEU A 136 -11.65 -10.95 -14.50
N VAL A 137 -10.58 -11.71 -14.72
CA VAL A 137 -10.32 -12.48 -15.95
C VAL A 137 -10.21 -13.97 -15.65
N GLY A 138 -10.67 -14.80 -16.60
CA GLY A 138 -10.71 -16.26 -16.46
C GLY A 138 -11.90 -16.77 -15.63
N SER A 139 -11.99 -18.09 -15.49
CA SER A 139 -13.08 -18.78 -14.77
C SER A 139 -12.70 -19.27 -13.36
N GLY A 140 -11.45 -19.05 -12.94
CA GLY A 140 -10.92 -19.45 -11.63
C GLY A 140 -10.73 -18.29 -10.66
N ASN A 141 -9.82 -18.46 -9.69
CA ASN A 141 -9.41 -17.34 -8.82
C ASN A 141 -8.75 -16.26 -9.66
N CYS A 142 -9.35 -15.07 -9.67
CA CYS A 142 -8.82 -13.96 -10.45
C CYS A 142 -7.41 -13.55 -9.97
N PRO A 143 -6.54 -13.10 -10.89
CA PRO A 143 -5.20 -12.59 -10.58
C PRO A 143 -5.24 -11.22 -9.90
N VAL A 144 -4.32 -11.02 -8.96
CA VAL A 144 -4.00 -9.67 -8.45
C VAL A 144 -3.46 -8.79 -9.57
N ASN A 145 -3.50 -7.47 -9.38
CA ASN A 145 -2.95 -6.49 -10.32
C ASN A 145 -1.74 -5.75 -9.71
N PRO A 146 -0.50 -6.22 -9.93
CA PRO A 146 0.70 -5.53 -9.48
C PRO A 146 0.90 -4.14 -10.13
N LEU A 147 0.29 -3.89 -11.30
CA LEU A 147 0.37 -2.60 -11.99
C LEU A 147 -0.53 -1.53 -11.37
N SER A 148 -1.48 -1.92 -10.51
CA SER A 148 -2.36 -0.96 -9.80
C SER A 148 -1.58 0.12 -9.04
N TRP A 149 -0.39 -0.20 -8.55
CA TRP A 149 0.51 0.76 -7.89
C TRP A 149 0.99 1.89 -8.82
N LEU A 150 0.98 1.67 -10.13
CA LEU A 150 1.32 2.65 -11.17
C LEU A 150 0.07 3.23 -11.84
N GLU A 151 -0.93 2.39 -12.14
CA GLU A 151 -2.15 2.77 -12.85
C GLU A 151 -2.99 3.78 -12.05
N ILE A 152 -3.17 3.58 -10.75
CA ILE A 152 -3.99 4.47 -9.93
C ILE A 152 -3.42 5.90 -9.90
N PRO A 153 -2.12 6.12 -9.62
CA PRO A 153 -1.52 7.45 -9.76
C PRO A 153 -1.62 8.03 -11.18
N ALA A 154 -1.43 7.21 -12.22
CA ALA A 154 -1.48 7.67 -13.60
C ALA A 154 -2.89 8.13 -14.02
N GLU A 155 -3.93 7.38 -13.66
CA GLU A 155 -5.32 7.77 -13.93
C GLU A 155 -5.74 9.01 -13.13
N ARG A 156 -5.29 9.13 -11.88
CA ARG A 156 -5.49 10.36 -11.08
C ARG A 156 -4.88 11.59 -11.77
N TRP A 157 -3.72 11.44 -12.38
CA TRP A 157 -3.07 12.52 -13.12
C TRP A 157 -3.87 12.95 -14.36
N LYS A 158 -4.44 11.99 -15.10
CA LYS A 158 -5.30 12.31 -16.26
C LYS A 158 -6.55 13.09 -15.84
N ILE A 159 -7.22 12.65 -14.77
CA ILE A 159 -8.39 13.35 -14.23
C ILE A 159 -8.01 14.78 -13.79
N PHE A 160 -6.84 14.92 -13.19
CA PHE A 160 -6.32 16.23 -12.79
C PHE A 160 -6.07 17.15 -13.98
N GLU A 161 -5.44 16.65 -15.04
CA GLU A 161 -5.23 17.38 -16.30
C GLU A 161 -6.58 17.78 -16.93
N GLU A 162 -7.57 16.91 -16.92
CA GLU A 162 -8.94 17.22 -17.37
C GLU A 162 -9.59 18.34 -16.54
N ILE A 163 -9.47 18.31 -15.21
CA ILE A 163 -10.00 19.37 -14.34
C ILE A 163 -9.36 20.72 -14.66
N LEU A 164 -8.03 20.75 -14.81
CA LEU A 164 -7.30 21.98 -15.14
C LEU A 164 -7.69 22.51 -16.53
N ASN A 165 -7.86 21.64 -17.52
CA ASN A 165 -8.28 22.05 -18.87
C ASN A 165 -9.71 22.60 -18.92
N HIS A 166 -10.55 22.31 -17.92
CA HIS A 166 -11.93 22.81 -17.82
C HIS A 166 -12.08 23.91 -16.76
N GLU A 167 -10.98 24.53 -16.31
CA GLU A 167 -10.97 25.57 -15.29
C GLU A 167 -11.92 26.74 -15.59
N GLU A 168 -11.94 27.25 -16.83
CA GLU A 168 -12.83 28.37 -17.21
C GLU A 168 -14.32 28.00 -17.10
N PHE A 169 -14.69 26.77 -17.46
CA PHE A 169 -16.05 26.28 -17.31
C PHE A 169 -16.42 26.12 -15.83
N LEU A 170 -15.49 25.61 -15.01
CA LEU A 170 -15.69 25.47 -13.57
C LEU A 170 -15.85 26.85 -12.91
N ARG A 171 -15.02 27.84 -13.27
CA ARG A 171 -15.17 29.24 -12.82
C ARG A 171 -16.51 29.85 -13.22
N GLY A 172 -16.99 29.56 -14.43
CA GLY A 172 -18.27 30.08 -14.93
C GLY A 172 -19.50 29.50 -14.22
N LYS A 173 -19.39 28.32 -13.60
CA LYS A 173 -20.49 27.66 -12.87
C LYS A 173 -20.41 27.81 -11.35
N PHE A 174 -19.21 27.95 -10.79
CA PHE A 174 -18.97 28.05 -9.36
C PHE A 174 -18.44 29.46 -9.06
N SER A 175 -19.35 30.36 -8.69
CA SER A 175 -19.05 31.75 -8.30
C SER A 175 -18.50 31.89 -6.88
N GLU A 176 -18.40 30.79 -6.13
CA GLU A 176 -17.96 30.77 -4.73
C GLU A 176 -16.70 29.93 -4.58
N TYR A 177 -15.87 30.32 -3.61
CA TYR A 177 -14.62 29.64 -3.27
C TYR A 177 -14.89 28.17 -2.91
N PHE A 178 -14.22 27.25 -3.59
CA PHE A 178 -14.21 25.84 -3.19
C PHE A 178 -12.81 25.26 -3.23
N SER A 179 -12.53 24.36 -2.29
CA SER A 179 -11.26 23.63 -2.17
C SER A 179 -11.47 22.14 -2.40
N VAL A 180 -10.69 21.54 -3.28
CA VAL A 180 -10.62 20.09 -3.48
C VAL A 180 -9.31 19.60 -2.88
N VAL A 181 -9.38 18.87 -1.78
CA VAL A 181 -8.22 18.22 -1.16
C VAL A 181 -8.26 16.73 -1.48
N SER A 182 -7.23 16.21 -2.13
CA SER A 182 -7.09 14.78 -2.40
C SER A 182 -5.81 14.25 -1.76
N ARG A 183 -5.93 13.21 -0.92
CA ARG A 183 -4.77 12.40 -0.52
C ARG A 183 -4.32 11.56 -1.70
N LEU A 184 -3.04 11.63 -2.03
CA LEU A 184 -2.41 10.79 -3.04
C LEU A 184 -2.01 9.46 -2.37
N PRO A 185 -2.61 8.31 -2.71
CA PRO A 185 -2.14 7.04 -2.21
C PRO A 185 -0.81 6.74 -2.89
N GLY A 186 0.23 6.65 -2.07
CA GLY A 186 1.51 6.03 -2.44
C GLY A 186 2.45 6.89 -3.26
N PHE A 187 3.20 7.76 -2.57
CA PHE A 187 4.66 7.92 -2.76
C PHE A 187 5.33 8.20 -1.40
N PHE A 188 4.62 8.90 -0.51
CA PHE A 188 4.87 9.07 0.93
C PHE A 188 3.52 9.05 1.67
N SER A 189 3.49 8.66 2.94
CA SER A 189 2.25 8.41 3.70
C SER A 189 1.40 9.65 3.96
N ASP A 190 1.93 10.84 3.69
CA ASP A 190 1.32 12.11 4.10
C ASP A 190 1.07 13.06 2.91
N ASP A 191 1.29 12.62 1.67
CA ASP A 191 1.21 13.50 0.50
C ASP A 191 -0.24 13.89 0.16
N PHE A 192 -0.50 15.20 0.13
CA PHE A 192 -1.78 15.77 -0.27
C PHE A 192 -1.61 16.82 -1.36
N LEU A 193 -2.66 16.91 -2.17
CA LEU A 193 -2.87 17.93 -3.19
C LEU A 193 -4.12 18.71 -2.83
N GLU A 194 -3.99 20.02 -2.70
CA GLU A 194 -5.11 20.94 -2.49
C GLU A 194 -5.24 21.87 -3.69
N LEU A 195 -6.41 21.87 -4.31
CA LEU A 195 -6.84 22.81 -5.33
C LEU A 195 -7.79 23.81 -4.70
N ARG A 196 -7.51 25.11 -4.77
CA ARG A 196 -8.50 26.14 -4.43
C ARG A 196 -8.88 26.94 -5.65
N PHE A 197 -10.16 27.14 -5.83
CA PHE A 197 -10.73 27.94 -6.92
C PHE A 197 -11.18 29.28 -6.36
N SER A 198 -10.83 30.37 -7.03
CA SER A 198 -11.22 31.73 -6.68
C SER A 198 -11.53 32.53 -7.94
N GLU A 199 -12.20 33.68 -7.79
CA GLU A 199 -12.42 34.61 -8.90
C GLU A 199 -11.11 35.06 -9.57
N ARG A 200 -10.00 35.05 -8.82
CA ARG A 200 -8.68 35.51 -9.29
C ARG A 200 -7.82 34.40 -9.91
N GLY A 201 -8.14 33.13 -9.72
CA GLY A 201 -7.12 32.07 -9.87
C GLY A 201 -7.58 30.69 -9.44
N VAL A 202 -6.95 29.65 -10.00
CA VAL A 202 -6.76 28.37 -9.30
C VAL A 202 -5.41 28.38 -8.59
N SER A 203 -5.39 28.03 -7.30
CA SER A 203 -4.15 27.77 -6.56
C SER A 203 -3.98 26.29 -6.29
N ILE A 204 -2.75 25.80 -6.46
CA ILE A 204 -2.39 24.40 -6.29
C ILE A 204 -1.34 24.29 -5.18
N SER A 205 -1.67 23.59 -4.10
CA SER A 205 -0.79 23.35 -2.96
C SER A 205 -0.42 21.87 -2.87
N LEU A 206 0.88 21.61 -2.68
CA LEU A 206 1.48 20.29 -2.50
C LEU A 206 2.46 20.32 -1.33
N ASN A 207 2.39 19.31 -0.47
CA ASN A 207 3.31 19.18 0.66
C ASN A 207 4.59 18.37 0.34
N SER A 208 4.66 17.70 -0.81
CA SER A 208 5.82 16.89 -1.22
C SER A 208 6.79 17.64 -2.16
N GLU A 209 8.09 17.64 -1.82
CA GLU A 209 9.14 18.18 -2.70
C GLU A 209 9.22 17.44 -4.05
N ILE A 210 8.87 16.14 -4.05
CA ILE A 210 8.82 15.32 -5.27
C ILE A 210 7.67 15.77 -6.17
N ALA A 211 6.48 15.98 -5.60
CA ALA A 211 5.34 16.50 -6.36
C ALA A 211 5.62 17.90 -6.93
N ARG A 212 6.32 18.77 -6.17
CA ARG A 212 6.79 20.09 -6.65
C ARG A 212 7.77 19.98 -7.82
N LYS A 213 8.73 19.05 -7.78
CA LYS A 213 9.70 18.81 -8.87
C LYS A 213 9.08 18.23 -10.13
N VAL A 214 7.99 17.48 -9.99
CA VAL A 214 7.22 16.95 -11.13
C VAL A 214 6.41 18.08 -11.77
N LEU A 215 5.75 18.94 -10.98
CA LEU A 215 5.02 20.10 -11.48
C LEU A 215 5.92 21.17 -12.10
N SER A 216 7.11 21.42 -11.57
CA SER A 216 8.02 22.44 -12.11
C SER A 216 8.58 22.11 -13.50
N ARG A 217 8.33 20.90 -14.02
CA ARG A 217 8.66 20.48 -15.39
C ARG A 217 7.50 20.64 -16.38
N SER A 218 6.29 20.97 -15.89
CA SER A 218 5.16 21.38 -16.70
C SER A 218 5.36 22.85 -17.10
N THR A 219 5.40 23.14 -18.40
CA THR A 219 5.67 24.46 -18.98
C THR A 219 4.50 25.45 -18.87
N SER A 220 3.62 25.28 -17.89
CA SER A 220 2.44 26.12 -17.70
C SER A 220 2.47 26.73 -16.29
N SER A 221 3.00 27.96 -16.20
CA SER A 221 2.81 28.94 -15.12
C SER A 221 1.32 28.94 -14.70
N PHE A 222 0.88 28.95 -13.43
CA PHE A 222 1.25 29.74 -12.25
C PHE A 222 0.81 28.99 -10.97
N ALA A 223 1.49 29.19 -9.84
CA ALA A 223 0.97 28.81 -8.52
C ALA A 223 1.02 30.04 -7.59
N VAL A 224 -0.14 30.46 -7.08
CA VAL A 224 -0.24 31.54 -6.07
C VAL A 224 -0.46 30.89 -4.70
N ILE A 225 0.41 31.24 -3.74
CA ILE A 225 0.36 30.78 -2.35
C ILE A 225 -0.20 31.94 -1.50
N MET A 226 -1.28 31.73 -0.73
CA MET A 226 -1.83 32.72 0.21
C MET A 226 -1.90 32.17 1.64
N LYS A 227 -1.90 33.09 2.63
CA LYS A 227 -1.85 32.76 4.06
C LYS A 227 -3.25 32.53 4.67
N PRO A 228 -3.36 31.76 5.76
CA PRO A 228 -4.64 31.35 6.38
C PRO A 228 -5.52 32.49 6.94
N GLU A 229 -4.94 33.68 7.10
CA GLU A 229 -5.53 34.81 7.86
C GLU A 229 -6.71 35.51 7.14
N GLU A 230 -7.09 35.07 5.94
CA GLU A 230 -8.10 35.71 5.08
C GLU A 230 -9.46 34.97 5.01
N ILE A 231 -9.74 34.03 5.93
CA ILE A 231 -10.99 33.24 5.95
C ILE A 231 -11.97 33.84 6.99
N SER A 232 -13.22 34.12 6.59
CA SER A 232 -14.25 34.68 7.49
C SER A 232 -15.18 33.61 8.10
N GLU A 233 -15.58 33.77 9.36
CA GLU A 233 -16.50 32.86 10.10
C GLU A 233 -17.87 32.66 9.43
N GLU A 234 -18.33 33.62 8.62
CA GLU A 234 -19.62 33.54 7.91
C GLU A 234 -19.58 32.53 6.75
N SER A 235 -18.38 32.27 6.22
CA SER A 235 -18.15 31.25 5.19
C SER A 235 -18.29 29.85 5.81
N GLU A 236 -17.70 29.60 6.98
CA GLU A 236 -17.72 28.28 7.65
C GLU A 236 -19.14 27.74 7.92
N LYS A 237 -20.06 28.59 8.37
CA LYS A 237 -21.43 28.17 8.75
C LYS A 237 -22.32 27.71 7.58
N LYS A 238 -21.98 28.07 6.33
CA LYS A 238 -22.75 27.62 5.15
C LYS A 238 -22.36 26.22 4.67
N PHE A 239 -21.22 25.70 5.11
CA PHE A 239 -20.67 24.42 4.63
C PHE A 239 -21.18 23.17 5.38
N GLU A 240 -21.86 23.33 6.53
CA GLU A 240 -22.43 22.21 7.32
C GLU A 240 -23.56 21.42 6.61
N ARG A 241 -24.04 21.86 5.44
CA ARG A 241 -25.16 21.23 4.70
C ARG A 241 -24.79 20.09 3.76
N PHE A 242 -23.50 19.76 3.62
CA PHE A 242 -23.03 18.66 2.77
C PHE A 242 -22.37 17.58 3.62
N SER A 243 -23.10 16.51 3.91
CA SER A 243 -22.76 15.48 4.90
C SER A 243 -21.59 14.54 4.52
N GLU A 244 -20.78 14.86 3.51
CA GLU A 244 -19.65 14.01 3.08
C GLU A 244 -18.37 14.81 2.75
N ILE A 245 -18.26 16.06 3.23
CA ILE A 245 -17.03 16.85 3.09
C ILE A 245 -16.54 17.23 4.49
N GLN A 246 -15.37 16.72 4.88
CA GLN A 246 -14.70 17.13 6.11
C GLN A 246 -13.81 18.35 5.85
N PHE A 247 -14.09 19.43 6.57
CA PHE A 247 -13.28 20.63 6.61
C PHE A 247 -12.43 20.60 7.88
N PHE A 248 -11.16 21.00 7.76
CA PHE A 248 -10.23 21.07 8.88
C PHE A 248 -9.67 22.49 8.95
N ASN A 249 -9.72 23.11 10.13
CA ASN A 249 -9.32 24.50 10.32
C ASN A 249 -7.85 24.65 10.72
N SER A 250 -7.19 23.54 11.09
CA SER A 250 -5.76 23.48 11.30
C SER A 250 -5.20 22.08 11.05
N PHE A 251 -3.88 21.99 10.93
CA PHE A 251 -3.18 20.72 10.72
C PHE A 251 -3.27 19.78 11.93
N ASP A 252 -3.55 20.31 13.13
CA ASP A 252 -3.68 19.55 14.37
C ASP A 252 -5.07 18.91 14.53
N GLU A 253 -6.04 19.26 13.67
CA GLU A 253 -7.41 18.72 13.67
C GLU A 253 -7.60 17.55 12.68
N LEU A 254 -6.59 17.22 11.89
CA LEU A 254 -6.57 16.16 10.85
C LEU A 254 -6.37 14.75 11.43
#